data_AF-A0A368F2K5-F1
#
_entry.id   AF-A0A368F2K5-F1
#
_cell.length_a   1.000
_cell.length_b   1.000
_cell.length_c   1.000
_cell.angle_alpha   90.00
_cell.angle_beta   90.00
_cell.angle_gamma   90.00
#
_symmetry.space_group_name_H-M   'P 1'
#
loop_
_entity.id
_entity.type
_entity.pdbx_description
1 polymer ?
#
loop_
_entity_poly.entity_id
_entity_poly.type
_entity_poly.pdbx_seq_one_letter_code
_entity_poly.pdbx_strand_id
1 'polypeptide(L)'
;MTEEERAALAKKLDDDLEQFIEEMAAKKAAENVEKKPFDFDEWCKDIDQHPAFMKDLETGLKGRYADTISALQAMKYDEDDAEDKQLNAERHKKEGNKHFELKKYRWATDCYTEGIKQQCLDRKLNSILYSNRAAAQKHIGNLRSAIKDCAMARKFDPTNLKV
;
A
#
# COMPACT_ATOMS: atom_id res chain seq x y z
N MET A 1 -13.15 -31.63 -1.44
CA MET A 1 -14.12 -30.76 -2.14
C MET A 1 -14.54 -31.41 -3.44
N THR A 2 -15.45 -32.35 -3.29
CA THR A 2 -16.27 -32.87 -4.39
C THR A 2 -17.32 -31.83 -4.80
N GLU A 3 -17.93 -31.98 -5.98
CA GLU A 3 -19.01 -31.13 -6.48
C GLU A 3 -20.17 -31.03 -5.47
N GLU A 4 -20.50 -32.16 -4.84
CA GLU A 4 -21.56 -32.30 -3.84
C GLU A 4 -21.25 -31.52 -2.56
N GLU A 5 -20.00 -31.55 -2.09
CA GLU A 5 -19.56 -30.77 -0.93
C GLU A 5 -19.65 -29.25 -1.20
N ARG A 6 -19.37 -28.82 -2.43
CA ARG A 6 -19.50 -27.40 -2.83
C ARG A 6 -20.95 -26.96 -2.91
N ALA A 7 -21.83 -27.80 -3.46
CA ALA A 7 -23.26 -27.53 -3.56
C ALA A 7 -23.92 -27.48 -2.17
N ALA A 8 -23.54 -28.40 -1.27
CA ALA A 8 -24.02 -28.39 0.12
C ALA A 8 -23.54 -27.15 0.88
N LEU A 9 -22.30 -26.71 0.66
CA LEU A 9 -21.77 -25.49 1.28
C LEU A 9 -22.48 -24.24 0.77
N ALA A 10 -22.71 -24.13 -0.54
CA ALA A 10 -23.44 -23.00 -1.13
C ALA A 10 -24.85 -22.89 -0.55
N LYS A 11 -25.57 -24.01 -0.49
CA LYS A 11 -26.92 -24.06 0.10
C LYS A 11 -26.92 -23.62 1.57
N LYS A 12 -25.95 -24.11 2.36
CA LYS A 12 -25.81 -23.68 3.75
C LYS A 12 -25.56 -22.17 3.86
N LEU A 13 -24.75 -21.61 2.96
CA LEU A 13 -24.46 -20.17 2.96
C LEU A 13 -25.70 -19.33 2.65
N ASP A 14 -26.54 -19.79 1.72
CA ASP A 14 -27.81 -19.15 1.38
C ASP A 14 -28.80 -19.23 2.58
N ASP A 15 -28.91 -20.41 3.21
CA ASP A 15 -29.76 -20.62 4.39
C ASP A 15 -29.29 -19.73 5.58
N ASP A 16 -27.98 -19.67 5.84
CA ASP A 16 -27.37 -18.84 6.89
C ASP A 16 -27.59 -17.33 6.60
N LEU A 17 -27.58 -16.93 5.32
CA LEU A 17 -27.84 -15.54 4.92
C LEU A 17 -29.30 -15.15 5.12
N GLU A 18 -30.24 -16.02 4.74
CA GLU A 18 -31.67 -15.80 4.96
C GLU A 18 -31.95 -15.62 6.45
N GLN A 19 -31.41 -16.51 7.29
CA GLN A 19 -31.55 -16.42 8.74
C GLN A 19 -31.00 -15.10 9.30
N PHE A 20 -29.84 -14.65 8.81
CA PHE A 20 -29.25 -13.38 9.24
C PHE A 20 -30.13 -12.17 8.86
N ILE A 21 -30.69 -12.16 7.65
CA ILE A 21 -31.57 -11.09 7.18
C ILE A 21 -32.86 -11.05 8.01
N GLU A 22 -33.45 -12.21 8.30
CA GLU A 22 -34.64 -12.32 9.14
C GLU A 22 -34.38 -11.85 10.56
N GLU A 23 -33.25 -12.23 11.18
CA GLU A 23 -32.86 -11.73 12.50
C GLU A 23 -32.67 -10.21 12.51
N MET A 24 -32.05 -9.65 11.48
CA MET A 24 -31.84 -8.20 11.36
C MET A 24 -33.18 -7.46 11.17
N ALA A 25 -34.09 -8.02 10.39
CA ALA A 25 -35.43 -7.47 10.20
C ALA A 25 -36.26 -7.54 11.50
N ALA A 26 -36.20 -8.66 12.21
CA ALA A 26 -36.86 -8.84 13.50
C ALA A 26 -36.29 -7.89 14.57
N LYS A 27 -34.96 -7.73 14.63
CA LYS A 27 -34.30 -6.74 15.49
C LYS A 27 -34.77 -5.33 15.17
N LYS A 28 -34.76 -4.93 13.90
CA LYS A 28 -35.22 -3.60 13.46
C LYS A 28 -36.72 -3.36 13.71
N ALA A 29 -37.55 -4.41 13.68
CA ALA A 29 -38.97 -4.30 14.00
C ALA A 29 -39.22 -4.22 15.53
N ALA A 30 -38.39 -4.90 16.33
CA ALA A 30 -38.42 -4.83 17.79
C ALA A 30 -37.83 -3.51 18.31
N GLU A 31 -36.82 -2.98 17.62
CA GLU A 31 -36.31 -1.62 17.76
C GLU A 31 -37.35 -0.66 17.18
N ASN A 32 -38.42 -0.38 17.94
CA ASN A 32 -39.41 0.63 17.61
C ASN A 32 -38.79 2.04 17.74
N VAL A 33 -37.73 2.30 16.98
CA VAL A 33 -37.04 3.57 16.90
C VAL A 33 -37.96 4.50 16.13
N GLU A 34 -38.64 5.40 16.85
CA GLU A 34 -39.31 6.53 16.22
C GLU A 34 -38.28 7.22 15.32
N LYS A 35 -38.56 7.24 14.01
CA LYS A 35 -37.73 7.97 13.06
C LYS A 35 -37.78 9.43 13.48
N LYS A 36 -36.71 9.90 14.10
CA LYS A 36 -36.59 11.31 14.45
C LYS A 36 -36.84 12.14 13.19
N PRO A 37 -37.64 13.22 13.28
CA PRO A 37 -37.74 14.16 12.18
C PRO A 37 -36.35 14.67 11.82
N PHE A 38 -36.12 14.87 10.53
CA PHE A 38 -34.82 15.32 10.03
C PHE A 38 -34.45 16.66 10.69
N ASP A 39 -33.32 16.68 11.39
CA ASP A 39 -32.70 17.88 11.92
C ASP A 39 -31.44 18.18 11.11
N PHE A 40 -31.46 19.34 10.45
CA PHE A 40 -30.34 19.79 9.61
C PHE A 40 -29.08 20.06 10.44
N ASP A 41 -29.23 20.58 11.66
CA ASP A 41 -28.10 20.93 12.52
C ASP A 41 -27.43 19.67 13.10
N GLU A 42 -28.22 18.63 13.41
CA GLU A 42 -27.69 17.31 13.83
C GLU A 42 -26.98 16.63 12.65
N TRP A 43 -27.57 16.71 11.44
CA TRP A 43 -26.99 16.14 10.23
C TRP A 43 -25.65 16.79 9.84
N CYS A 44 -25.54 18.11 9.90
CA CYS A 44 -24.28 18.81 9.62
C CYS A 44 -23.17 18.38 10.58
N LYS A 45 -23.47 18.26 11.88
CA LYS A 45 -22.50 17.79 12.89
C LYS A 45 -22.03 16.37 12.62
N ASP A 46 -22.93 15.49 12.21
CA ASP A 46 -22.60 14.10 11.87
C ASP A 46 -21.73 14.02 10.60
N ILE A 47 -22.03 14.83 9.58
CA ILE A 47 -21.23 14.88 8.34
C ILE A 47 -19.84 15.48 8.59
N ASP A 48 -19.73 16.54 9.38
CA ASP A 48 -18.45 17.16 9.70
C ASP A 48 -17.54 16.20 10.50
N GLN A 49 -18.11 15.23 11.22
CA GLN A 49 -17.38 14.16 11.89
C GLN A 49 -17.04 12.97 10.99
N HIS A 50 -17.63 12.88 9.80
CA HIS A 50 -17.44 11.74 8.92
C HIS A 50 -16.03 11.77 8.30
N PRO A 51 -15.27 10.66 8.32
CA PRO A 51 -13.87 10.63 7.87
C PRO A 51 -13.65 11.10 6.42
N ALA A 52 -14.67 10.94 5.56
CA ALA A 52 -14.60 11.37 4.16
C ALA A 52 -14.72 12.89 3.96
N PHE A 53 -15.29 13.62 4.92
CA PHE A 53 -15.65 15.05 4.77
C PHE A 53 -15.12 15.96 5.89
N MET A 54 -14.58 15.38 6.97
CA MET A 54 -13.96 16.09 8.08
C MET A 54 -12.79 16.96 7.58
N LYS A 55 -12.79 18.24 7.97
CA LYS A 55 -11.75 19.22 7.60
C LYS A 55 -10.56 19.25 8.56
N ASP A 56 -10.82 19.00 9.85
CA ASP A 56 -9.83 19.06 10.92
C ASP A 56 -9.86 17.79 11.76
N LEU A 57 -8.68 17.20 12.01
CA LEU A 57 -8.53 15.98 12.81
C LEU A 57 -8.33 16.36 14.29
N GLU A 58 -9.41 16.45 15.06
CA GLU A 58 -9.29 16.69 16.50
C GLU A 58 -8.65 15.48 17.21
N THR A 59 -7.51 15.69 17.87
CA THR A 59 -6.67 14.66 18.51
C THR A 59 -7.19 14.15 19.86
N GLY A 60 -8.51 14.20 20.07
CA GLY A 60 -9.19 13.64 21.24
C GLY A 60 -10.22 12.61 20.80
N LEU A 61 -9.83 11.35 20.69
CA LEU A 61 -10.64 10.20 20.25
C LEU A 61 -11.91 9.98 21.12
N LYS A 62 -12.94 10.81 20.94
CA LYS A 62 -14.29 10.60 21.49
C LYS A 62 -15.31 11.01 20.44
N GLY A 63 -15.89 10.03 19.77
CA GLY A 63 -16.91 10.23 18.75
C GLY A 63 -17.31 8.92 18.07
N ARG A 64 -18.44 8.91 17.34
CA ARG A 64 -19.00 7.71 16.67
C ARG A 64 -18.01 7.05 15.70
N TYR A 65 -17.08 7.82 15.15
CA TYR A 65 -16.14 7.39 14.11
C TYR A 65 -14.70 7.21 14.59
N ALA A 66 -14.43 7.30 15.90
CA ALA A 66 -13.06 7.24 16.46
C ALA A 66 -12.30 5.95 16.04
N ASP A 67 -12.98 4.81 16.06
CA ASP A 67 -12.39 3.52 15.65
C ASP A 67 -12.08 3.51 14.15
N THR A 68 -12.98 4.05 13.32
CA THR A 68 -12.78 4.12 11.87
C THR A 68 -11.66 5.07 11.49
N ILE A 69 -11.54 6.19 12.19
CA ILE A 69 -10.44 7.15 12.03
C ILE A 69 -9.13 6.51 12.46
N SER A 70 -9.11 5.76 13.56
CA SER A 70 -7.91 5.04 14.03
C SER A 70 -7.47 3.96 13.05
N ALA A 71 -8.42 3.20 12.48
CA ALA A 71 -8.13 2.21 11.45
C ALA A 71 -7.61 2.86 10.15
N LEU A 72 -8.18 3.98 9.73
CA LEU A 72 -7.70 4.75 8.56
C LEU A 72 -6.33 5.39 8.83
N GLN A 73 -6.08 5.87 10.04
CA GLN A 73 -4.76 6.34 10.46
C GLN A 73 -3.74 5.21 10.46
N ALA A 74 -4.09 4.02 10.94
CA ALA A 74 -3.22 2.85 10.84
C ALA A 74 -2.89 2.55 9.37
N MET A 75 -3.88 2.47 8.48
CA MET A 75 -3.63 2.25 7.05
C MET A 75 -2.78 3.35 6.38
N LYS A 76 -2.95 4.62 6.79
CA LYS A 76 -2.21 5.74 6.19
C LYS A 76 -0.79 5.88 6.76
N TYR A 77 -0.61 5.62 8.06
CA TYR A 77 0.64 5.81 8.79
C TYR A 77 1.38 4.50 9.06
N ASP A 78 0.91 3.36 8.55
CA ASP A 78 1.69 2.14 8.28
C ASP A 78 2.72 2.40 7.14
N GLU A 79 3.39 3.55 7.17
CA GLU A 79 4.54 3.94 6.32
C GLU A 79 5.77 3.04 6.55
N ASP A 80 5.64 2.01 7.41
CA ASP A 80 6.62 0.97 7.68
C ASP A 80 6.20 -0.40 7.15
N ASP A 81 5.29 -0.47 6.17
CA ASP A 81 5.17 -1.69 5.40
C ASP A 81 6.41 -1.87 4.53
N ALA A 82 7.35 -2.66 5.04
CA ALA A 82 8.56 -3.05 4.32
C ALA A 82 8.22 -3.66 2.95
N GLU A 83 7.02 -4.24 2.80
CA GLU A 83 6.49 -4.77 1.56
C GLU A 83 6.26 -3.66 0.53
N ASP A 84 5.66 -2.54 0.90
CA ASP A 84 5.45 -1.39 0.01
C ASP A 84 6.77 -0.73 -0.43
N LYS A 85 7.72 -0.57 0.49
CA LYS A 85 9.07 -0.05 0.16
C LYS A 85 9.78 -0.98 -0.83
N GLN A 86 9.64 -2.29 -0.66
CA GLN A 86 10.19 -3.29 -1.58
C GLN A 86 9.50 -3.27 -2.94
N LEU A 87 8.16 -3.26 -2.98
CA LEU A 87 7.37 -3.19 -4.21
C LEU A 87 7.70 -1.93 -5.02
N ASN A 88 7.80 -0.79 -4.36
CA ASN A 88 8.19 0.48 -4.99
C ASN A 88 9.61 0.42 -5.55
N ALA A 89 10.58 -0.12 -4.80
CA ALA A 89 11.95 -0.32 -5.28
C ALA A 89 12.00 -1.26 -6.51
N GLU A 90 11.20 -2.32 -6.52
CA GLU A 90 11.10 -3.22 -7.67
C GLU A 90 10.47 -2.57 -8.89
N ARG A 91 9.44 -1.74 -8.69
CA ARG A 91 8.81 -0.97 -9.76
C ARG A 91 9.82 -0.01 -10.40
N HIS A 92 10.59 0.72 -9.58
CA HIS A 92 11.65 1.58 -10.06
C HIS A 92 12.77 0.83 -10.79
N LYS A 93 13.14 -0.37 -10.34
CA LYS A 93 14.06 -1.27 -11.06
C LYS A 93 13.52 -1.61 -12.46
N LYS A 94 12.24 -2.00 -12.56
CA LYS A 94 11.61 -2.36 -13.85
C LYS A 94 11.58 -1.16 -14.81
N GLU A 95 11.20 0.01 -14.34
CA GLU A 95 11.19 1.23 -15.16
C GLU A 95 12.60 1.66 -15.59
N GLY A 96 13.56 1.59 -14.67
CA GLY A 96 14.98 1.86 -14.96
C GLY A 96 15.54 0.91 -16.02
N ASN A 97 15.20 -0.38 -15.95
CA ASN A 97 15.60 -1.37 -16.96
C ASN A 97 15.02 -1.03 -18.34
N LYS A 98 13.74 -0.65 -18.40
CA LYS A 98 13.09 -0.23 -19.64
C LYS A 98 13.77 1.00 -20.25
N HIS A 99 14.12 2.00 -19.45
CA HIS A 99 14.88 3.15 -19.93
C HIS A 99 16.30 2.79 -20.37
N PHE A 100 16.93 1.83 -19.69
CA PHE A 100 18.26 1.33 -20.05
C PHE A 100 18.25 0.64 -21.42
N GLU A 101 17.26 -0.21 -21.69
CA GLU A 101 17.06 -0.86 -22.99
C GLU A 101 16.82 0.17 -24.11
N LEU A 102 16.08 1.24 -23.80
CA LEU A 102 15.86 2.37 -24.71
C LEU A 102 17.08 3.30 -24.86
N LYS A 103 18.23 2.95 -24.26
CA LYS A 103 19.48 3.75 -24.23
C LYS A 103 19.29 5.15 -23.62
N LYS A 104 18.21 5.37 -22.87
CA LYS A 104 17.93 6.60 -22.11
C LYS A 104 18.62 6.53 -20.75
N TYR A 105 19.94 6.46 -20.75
CA TYR A 105 20.73 6.17 -19.55
C TYR A 105 20.56 7.19 -18.42
N ARG A 106 20.29 8.47 -18.74
CA ARG A 106 20.04 9.51 -17.74
C ARG A 106 18.75 9.21 -16.95
N TRP A 107 17.66 8.96 -17.66
CA TRP A 107 16.37 8.57 -17.08
C TRP A 107 16.47 7.26 -16.30
N ALA A 108 17.20 6.27 -16.83
CA ALA A 108 17.47 5.03 -16.10
C ALA A 108 18.18 5.28 -14.77
N THR A 109 19.17 6.17 -14.75
CA THR A 109 19.91 6.56 -13.53
C THR A 109 19.00 7.18 -12.48
N ASP A 110 18.07 8.03 -12.92
CA ASP A 110 17.11 8.70 -12.03
C ASP A 110 16.12 7.68 -11.45
N CYS A 111 15.57 6.78 -12.28
CA CYS A 111 14.70 5.71 -11.81
C CYS A 111 15.39 4.79 -10.78
N TYR A 112 16.64 4.35 -11.03
CA TYR A 112 17.37 3.55 -10.05
C TYR A 112 17.65 4.32 -8.76
N THR A 113 17.87 5.64 -8.85
CA THR A 113 18.08 6.49 -7.68
C THR A 113 16.82 6.59 -6.83
N GLU A 114 15.64 6.75 -7.45
CA GLU A 114 14.37 6.70 -6.71
C GLU A 114 14.12 5.33 -6.07
N GLY A 115 14.49 4.23 -6.75
CA GLY A 115 14.43 2.89 -6.17
C GLY A 115 15.33 2.73 -4.94
N ILE A 116 16.54 3.30 -4.97
CA ILE A 116 17.49 3.27 -3.82
C ILE A 116 16.96 4.12 -2.65
N LYS A 117 16.29 5.24 -2.93
CA LYS A 117 15.71 6.12 -1.90
C LYS A 117 14.59 5.45 -1.10
N GLN A 118 13.93 4.43 -1.64
CA GLN A 118 12.91 3.66 -0.91
C GLN A 118 13.50 2.90 0.30
N GLN A 119 14.82 2.72 0.37
CA GLN A 119 15.52 2.07 1.50
C GLN A 119 14.91 0.70 1.86
N CYS A 120 14.55 -0.10 0.85
CA CYS A 120 14.00 -1.43 1.06
C CYS A 120 14.94 -2.32 1.91
N LEU A 121 14.38 -3.23 2.71
CA LEU A 121 15.17 -4.11 3.59
C LEU A 121 15.92 -5.20 2.80
N ASP A 122 15.52 -5.50 1.57
CA ASP A 122 16.19 -6.48 0.73
C ASP A 122 17.56 -5.96 0.25
N ARG A 123 18.61 -6.53 0.84
CA ARG A 123 20.00 -6.23 0.46
C ARG A 123 20.31 -6.63 -0.96
N LYS A 124 19.73 -7.72 -1.49
CA LYS A 124 19.98 -8.17 -2.87
C LYS A 124 19.40 -7.19 -3.87
N LEU A 125 18.16 -6.76 -3.67
CA LEU A 125 17.52 -5.73 -4.50
C LEU A 125 18.33 -4.43 -4.49
N ASN A 126 18.77 -3.98 -3.31
CA ASN A 126 19.65 -2.80 -3.21
C ASN A 126 20.95 -2.99 -4.00
N SER A 127 21.63 -4.13 -3.87
CA SER A 127 22.84 -4.42 -4.64
C SER A 127 22.59 -4.31 -6.15
N ILE A 128 21.51 -4.91 -6.65
CA ILE A 128 21.12 -4.86 -8.06
C ILE A 128 20.85 -3.42 -8.53
N LEU A 129 20.14 -2.62 -7.74
CA LEU A 129 19.87 -1.22 -8.07
C LEU A 129 21.17 -0.40 -8.20
N TYR A 130 22.12 -0.58 -7.28
CA TYR A 130 23.44 0.06 -7.36
C TYR A 130 24.24 -0.43 -8.58
N SER A 131 24.26 -1.75 -8.87
CA SER A 131 24.94 -2.28 -10.06
C SER A 131 24.36 -1.73 -11.37
N ASN A 132 23.02 -1.68 -11.47
CA ASN A 132 22.36 -1.18 -12.67
C ASN A 132 22.56 0.33 -12.85
N ARG A 133 22.57 1.09 -11.74
CA ARG A 133 22.91 2.51 -11.76
C ARG A 133 24.37 2.74 -12.18
N ALA A 134 25.30 1.91 -11.70
CA ALA A 134 26.70 1.97 -12.12
C ALA A 134 26.85 1.73 -13.64
N ALA A 135 26.15 0.73 -14.18
CA ALA A 135 26.14 0.47 -15.62
C ALA A 135 25.59 1.66 -16.41
N ALA A 136 24.47 2.26 -15.97
CA ALA A 136 23.90 3.44 -16.62
C ALA A 136 24.85 4.65 -16.58
N GLN A 137 25.48 4.90 -15.44
CA GLN A 137 26.47 5.98 -15.28
C GLN A 137 27.72 5.76 -16.13
N LYS A 138 28.18 4.51 -16.28
CA LYS A 138 29.29 4.16 -17.18
C LYS A 138 28.95 4.53 -18.63
N HIS A 139 27.74 4.25 -19.09
CA HIS A 139 27.30 4.63 -20.45
C HIS A 139 27.19 6.14 -20.66
N ILE A 140 26.95 6.93 -19.60
CA ILE A 140 26.95 8.40 -19.66
C ILE A 140 28.39 8.97 -19.64
N GLY A 141 29.38 8.18 -19.22
CA GLY A 141 30.78 8.63 -19.03
C GLY A 141 31.12 9.03 -17.58
N ASN A 142 30.20 8.84 -16.64
CA ASN A 142 30.38 9.20 -15.23
C ASN A 142 31.12 8.10 -14.44
N LEU A 143 32.37 7.83 -14.79
CA LEU A 143 33.15 6.72 -14.25
C LEU A 143 33.37 6.80 -12.72
N ARG A 144 33.59 8.01 -12.18
CA ARG A 144 33.78 8.20 -10.72
C ARG A 144 32.55 7.80 -9.92
N SER A 145 31.36 8.12 -10.43
CA SER A 145 30.10 7.75 -9.79
C SER A 145 29.85 6.25 -9.94
N ALA A 146 30.14 5.68 -11.11
CA ALA A 146 29.98 4.25 -11.36
C ALA A 146 30.83 3.40 -10.41
N ILE A 147 32.08 3.79 -10.15
CA ILE A 147 32.97 3.11 -9.19
C ILE A 147 32.39 3.15 -7.76
N LYS A 148 31.83 4.29 -7.35
CA LYS A 148 31.20 4.42 -6.03
C LYS A 148 29.98 3.52 -5.92
N ASP A 149 29.17 3.45 -6.96
CA ASP A 149 27.99 2.60 -7.02
C ASP A 149 28.37 1.12 -7.01
N CYS A 150 29.41 0.71 -7.74
CA CYS A 150 29.99 -0.63 -7.64
C CYS A 150 30.45 -0.96 -6.21
N ALA A 151 31.17 -0.04 -5.56
CA ALA A 151 31.61 -0.23 -4.18
C ALA A 151 30.43 -0.40 -3.20
N MET A 152 29.34 0.35 -3.39
CA MET A 152 28.11 0.20 -2.60
C MET A 152 27.39 -1.11 -2.91
N ALA A 153 27.26 -1.50 -4.18
CA ALA A 153 26.64 -2.76 -4.57
C ALA A 153 27.32 -3.97 -3.90
N ARG A 154 28.66 -3.96 -3.85
CA ARG A 154 29.46 -5.00 -3.18
C ARG A 154 29.34 -4.99 -1.66
N LYS A 155 29.04 -3.85 -1.03
CA LYS A 155 28.73 -3.80 0.42
C LYS A 155 27.41 -4.49 0.74
N PHE A 156 26.41 -4.37 -0.15
CA PHE A 156 25.10 -5.00 0.03
C PHE A 156 25.12 -6.49 -0.31
N ASP A 157 25.78 -6.88 -1.39
CA ASP A 157 25.98 -8.28 -1.78
C ASP A 157 27.42 -8.50 -2.29
N PRO A 158 28.29 -9.08 -1.46
CA PRO A 158 29.68 -9.38 -1.85
C PRO A 158 29.80 -10.44 -2.95
N THR A 159 28.75 -11.22 -3.21
CA THR A 159 28.75 -12.30 -4.21
C THR A 159 28.30 -11.84 -5.60
N ASN A 160 27.88 -10.58 -5.73
CA ASN A 160 27.40 -10.02 -6.99
C ASN A 160 28.55 -9.87 -8.00
N LEU A 161 28.69 -10.86 -8.89
CA LEU A 161 29.72 -10.92 -9.94
C LEU A 161 29.55 -9.87 -11.06
N LYS A 162 28.44 -9.13 -11.09
CA LYS A 162 28.19 -8.09 -12.10
C LYS A 162 28.86 -6.74 -11.78
N VAL A 163 29.54 -6.64 -10.64
CA VAL A 163 30.18 -5.43 -10.09
C VAL A 163 31.67 -5.42 -10.36
#